data_AF-A0AAD2GCB9-F1
#
_entry.id   AF-A0AAD2GCB9-F1
#
_cell.length_a   1.000
_cell.length_b   1.000
_cell.length_c   1.000
_cell.angle_alpha   90.00
_cell.angle_beta   90.00
_cell.angle_gamma   90.00
#
_symmetry.space_group_name_H-M   'P 1'
#
loop_
_entity.id
_entity.type
_entity.pdbx_description
1 polymer ?
#
loop_
_entity_poly.entity_id
_entity_poly.type
_entity_poly.pdbx_seq_one_letter_code
_entity_poly.pdbx_strand_id
1 'polypeptide(L)'
;AEPVFEALDKIFRRYNKAGFKVKTIKCNRAFIPLTDAMLDNMGVTIDLTAAGDHEPTAERNNRTLKERVRVALARLPYKVVPKVITECLGRQAVELLNAFPQKDSI
;
A
#
# COMPACT_ATOMS: atom_id res chain seq x y z
N ALA A 1 -7.02 -7.74 13.74
CA ALA A 1 -7.32 -6.31 13.51
C ALA A 1 -6.19 -5.41 14.02
N GLU A 2 -5.66 -5.66 15.22
CA GLU A 2 -4.56 -4.90 15.84
C GLU A 2 -3.33 -4.57 14.96
N PRO A 3 -2.77 -5.49 14.15
CA PRO A 3 -1.56 -5.16 13.37
C PRO A 3 -1.83 -4.18 12.21
N VAL A 4 -3.06 -4.14 11.69
CA VAL A 4 -3.43 -3.22 10.59
C VAL A 4 -3.60 -1.80 11.13
N PHE A 5 -4.17 -1.67 12.33
CA PHE A 5 -4.34 -0.38 12.98
C PHE A 5 -3.00 0.26 13.36
N GLU A 6 -2.07 -0.51 13.94
CA GLU A 6 -0.73 0.01 14.27
C GLU A 6 0.02 0.46 13.01
N ALA A 7 -0.13 -0.27 11.90
CA ALA A 7 0.43 0.13 10.62
C ALA A 7 -0.18 1.43 10.08
N LEU A 8 -1.51 1.59 10.17
CA LEU A 8 -2.21 2.80 9.76
C LEU A 8 -1.80 4.02 10.59
N ASP A 9 -1.69 3.89 11.91
CA ASP A 9 -1.23 4.99 12.78
C ASP A 9 0.19 5.45 12.40
N LYS A 10 1.12 4.51 12.14
CA LYS A 10 2.48 4.84 11.67
C LYS A 10 2.44 5.59 10.33
N ILE A 11 1.58 5.19 9.41
CA ILE A 11 1.43 5.81 8.09
C ILE A 11 0.86 7.24 8.25
N PHE A 12 -0.20 7.42 9.04
CA PHE A 12 -0.81 8.74 9.26
C PHE A 12 0.13 9.70 9.96
N ARG A 13 0.87 9.25 10.98
CA ARG A 13 1.91 10.07 11.61
C ARG A 13 2.97 10.52 10.61
N ARG A 14 3.34 9.66 9.66
CA ARG A 14 4.31 10.01 8.60
C ARG A 14 3.75 11.09 7.66
N TYR A 15 2.52 10.93 7.18
CA TYR A 15 1.88 11.90 6.29
C TYR A 15 1.61 13.23 6.98
N ASN A 16 1.10 13.21 8.22
CA ASN A 16 0.85 14.41 9.02
C ASN A 16 2.14 15.20 9.26
N LYS A 17 3.26 14.53 9.57
CA LYS A 17 4.58 15.18 9.69
C LYS A 17 5.07 15.83 8.39
N ALA A 18 4.67 15.29 7.25
CA ALA A 18 4.97 15.85 5.93
C ALA A 18 3.95 16.93 5.50
N GLY A 19 3.00 17.32 6.36
CA GLY A 19 1.99 18.34 6.08
C GLY A 19 0.76 17.83 5.33
N PHE A 20 0.64 16.53 5.09
CA PHE A 20 -0.50 15.92 4.42
C PHE A 20 -1.51 15.38 5.42
N LYS A 21 -2.78 15.78 5.28
CA LYS A 21 -3.90 15.25 6.06
C LYS A 21 -4.67 14.23 5.23
N VAL A 22 -4.57 12.96 5.58
CA VAL A 22 -5.39 11.90 4.96
C VAL A 22 -6.83 12.09 5.41
N LYS A 23 -7.76 12.26 4.45
CA LYS A 23 -9.19 12.46 4.74
C LYS A 23 -10.04 11.22 4.47
N THR A 24 -9.67 10.43 3.48
CA THR A 24 -10.49 9.34 2.96
C THR A 24 -9.63 8.14 2.64
N ILE A 25 -10.07 6.95 3.05
CA ILE A 25 -9.49 5.67 2.66
C ILE A 25 -10.50 4.95 1.79
N LYS A 26 -10.12 4.62 0.55
CA LYS A 26 -10.88 3.71 -0.30
C LYS A 26 -10.40 2.28 -0.04
N CYS A 27 -11.30 1.39 0.36
CA CYS A 27 -10.92 0.00 0.61
C CYS A 27 -12.03 -0.98 0.24
N ASN A 28 -11.64 -2.23 0.02
CA ASN A 28 -12.58 -3.30 -0.25
C ASN A 28 -13.28 -3.74 1.05
N ARG A 29 -14.45 -4.37 0.91
CA ARG A 29 -15.26 -4.90 2.03
C ARG A 29 -14.54 -5.93 2.92
N ALA A 30 -13.41 -6.50 2.50
CA ALA A 30 -12.60 -7.35 3.37
C ALA A 30 -11.97 -6.58 4.56
N PHE A 31 -11.91 -5.25 4.47
CA PHE A 31 -11.38 -4.36 5.52
C PHE A 31 -12.47 -3.80 6.45
N ILE A 32 -13.71 -4.29 6.35
CA ILE A 32 -14.81 -4.01 7.30
C ILE A 32 -14.44 -4.19 8.79
N PRO A 33 -13.49 -5.05 9.21
CA PRO A 33 -13.08 -5.10 10.61
C PRO A 33 -12.34 -3.85 11.12
N LEU A 34 -12.01 -2.88 10.26
CA LEU A 34 -11.69 -1.51 10.70
C LEU A 34 -12.98 -0.88 11.21
N THR A 35 -13.18 -0.98 12.52
CA THR A 35 -14.35 -0.42 13.21
C THR A 35 -14.44 1.10 13.00
N ASP A 36 -15.63 1.60 12.70
CA ASP A 36 -15.95 3.04 12.58
C ASP A 36 -15.38 3.87 13.74
N ALA A 37 -15.41 3.33 14.97
CA ALA A 37 -14.84 3.97 16.16
C ALA A 37 -13.32 4.26 16.08
N MET A 38 -12.55 3.45 15.36
CA MET A 38 -11.12 3.69 15.15
C MET A 38 -10.88 4.82 14.15
N LEU A 39 -11.79 4.97 13.19
CA LEU A 39 -11.69 5.92 12.08
C LEU A 39 -12.18 7.30 12.49
N ASP A 40 -13.23 7.34 13.29
CA ASP A 40 -13.73 8.56 13.94
C ASP A 40 -12.65 9.21 14.80
N ASN A 41 -11.90 8.41 15.58
CA ASN A 41 -10.75 8.88 16.36
C ASN A 41 -9.61 9.45 15.51
N MET A 42 -9.48 9.00 14.26
CA MET A 42 -8.46 9.47 13.32
C MET A 42 -8.97 10.61 12.40
N GLY A 43 -10.29 10.89 12.40
CA GLY A 43 -10.93 11.87 11.54
C GLY A 43 -10.88 11.51 10.06
N VAL A 44 -10.98 10.23 9.72
CA VAL A 44 -10.86 9.69 8.36
C VAL A 44 -12.14 8.95 7.96
N THR A 45 -12.66 9.19 6.76
CA THR A 45 -13.81 8.46 6.22
C THR A 45 -13.36 7.21 5.45
N ILE A 46 -14.07 6.09 5.61
CA ILE A 46 -13.88 4.93 4.73
C ILE A 46 -14.93 4.94 3.63
N ASP A 47 -14.46 4.99 2.40
CA ASP A 47 -15.25 4.69 1.23
C ASP A 47 -15.09 3.20 0.91
N LEU A 48 -16.09 2.40 1.29
CA LEU A 48 -16.15 0.99 0.94
C LEU A 48 -16.56 0.84 -0.53
N THR A 49 -15.81 0.04 -1.29
CA THR A 49 -16.23 -0.34 -2.64
C THR A 49 -17.54 -1.14 -2.62
N ALA A 50 -18.29 -1.09 -3.72
CA ALA A 50 -19.52 -1.86 -3.88
C ALA A 50 -19.28 -3.37 -3.66
N ALA A 51 -20.33 -4.11 -3.31
CA ALA A 51 -20.21 -5.54 -3.07
C ALA A 51 -19.76 -6.25 -4.37
N GLY A 52 -18.56 -6.84 -4.35
CA GLY A 52 -17.94 -7.48 -5.52
C GLY A 52 -17.04 -6.55 -6.34
N ASP A 53 -16.94 -5.27 -5.98
CA ASP A 53 -16.14 -4.29 -6.71
C ASP A 53 -14.79 -4.07 -6.02
N HIS A 54 -13.74 -3.97 -6.81
CA HIS A 54 -12.36 -3.76 -6.34
C HIS A 54 -11.91 -2.35 -6.68
N GLU A 55 -11.10 -1.72 -5.82
CA GLU A 55 -10.51 -0.43 -6.17
C GLU A 55 -9.45 -0.61 -7.28
N PRO A 56 -9.75 -0.22 -8.54
CA PRO A 56 -8.90 -0.56 -9.68
C PRO A 56 -7.53 0.11 -9.60
N THR A 57 -7.42 1.25 -8.92
CA THR A 57 -6.15 1.96 -8.75
C THR A 57 -5.20 1.17 -7.85
N ALA A 58 -5.70 0.66 -6.73
CA ALA A 58 -4.93 -0.16 -5.80
C ALA A 58 -4.52 -1.49 -6.45
N GLU A 59 -5.43 -2.12 -7.21
CA GLU A 59 -5.14 -3.36 -7.92
C GLU A 59 -4.06 -3.18 -8.99
N ARG A 60 -4.15 -2.12 -9.80
CA ARG A 60 -3.12 -1.79 -10.81
C ARG A 60 -1.76 -1.57 -10.15
N ASN A 61 -1.71 -0.85 -9.03
CA ASN A 61 -0.47 -0.63 -8.29
C ASN A 61 0.13 -1.94 -7.78
N ASN A 62 -0.68 -2.79 -7.16
CA ASN A 62 -0.26 -4.11 -6.69
C ASN A 62 0.27 -4.99 -7.82
N ARG A 63 -0.38 -4.95 -9.00
CA ARG A 63 0.08 -5.67 -10.19
C ARG A 63 1.44 -5.15 -10.65
N THR A 64 1.63 -3.84 -10.76
CA THR A 64 2.91 -3.21 -11.13
C THR A 64 4.03 -3.60 -10.17
N LEU A 65 3.78 -3.54 -8.86
CA LEU A 65 4.75 -3.92 -7.84
C LEU A 65 5.14 -5.41 -7.93
N LYS A 66 4.15 -6.31 -8.05
CA LYS A 66 4.41 -7.75 -8.21
C LYS A 66 5.24 -8.03 -9.46
N GLU A 67 4.96 -7.36 -10.57
CA GLU A 67 5.71 -7.53 -11.81
C GLU A 67 7.16 -7.08 -11.66
N ARG A 68 7.40 -5.92 -11.03
CA ARG A 68 8.76 -5.41 -10.74
C ARG A 68 9.56 -6.38 -9.87
N VAL A 69 8.95 -6.88 -8.79
CA VAL A 69 9.59 -7.86 -7.90
C VAL A 69 9.88 -9.16 -8.66
N ARG A 70 8.96 -9.65 -9.49
CA ARG A 70 9.16 -10.86 -10.29
C ARG A 70 10.30 -10.73 -11.30
N VAL A 71 10.39 -9.60 -12.01
CA VAL A 71 11.49 -9.32 -12.94
C VAL A 71 12.82 -9.26 -12.21
N ALA A 72 12.88 -8.60 -11.06
CA ALA A 72 14.10 -8.55 -10.26
C ALA A 72 14.50 -9.95 -9.75
N LEU A 73 13.53 -10.74 -9.30
CA LEU A 73 13.75 -12.10 -8.83
C LEU A 73 14.29 -13.02 -9.93
N ALA A 74 13.73 -12.94 -11.14
CA ALA A 74 14.14 -13.76 -12.27
C ALA A 74 15.59 -13.49 -12.72
N ARG A 75 16.15 -12.33 -12.37
CA ARG A 75 17.55 -11.95 -12.67
C ARG A 75 18.55 -12.44 -11.63
N LEU A 76 18.08 -12.91 -10.48
CA LEU A 76 18.96 -13.36 -9.41
C LEU A 76 19.37 -14.83 -9.62
N PRO A 77 20.63 -15.19 -9.34
CA PRO A 77 21.13 -16.56 -9.50
C PRO A 77 20.75 -17.49 -8.33
N TYR A 78 19.58 -17.29 -7.70
CA TYR A 78 19.15 -18.08 -6.54
C TYR A 78 18.13 -19.15 -6.95
N LYS A 79 18.42 -20.41 -6.65
CA LYS A 79 17.47 -21.52 -6.82
C LYS A 79 16.34 -21.50 -5.79
N VAL A 80 16.62 -21.01 -4.59
CA VAL A 80 15.66 -20.79 -3.50
C VAL A 80 15.89 -19.39 -2.97
N VAL A 81 14.82 -18.60 -2.84
CA VAL A 81 14.90 -17.19 -2.48
C VAL A 81 14.69 -17.06 -0.97
N PRO A 82 15.68 -16.56 -0.21
CA PRO A 82 15.51 -16.24 1.20
C PRO A 82 14.47 -15.13 1.38
N LYS A 83 13.71 -15.20 2.48
CA LYS A 83 12.68 -14.20 2.84
C LYS A 83 13.21 -12.76 2.84
N VAL A 84 14.43 -12.57 3.35
CA VAL A 84 15.08 -11.25 3.42
C VAL A 84 15.27 -10.65 2.02
N ILE A 85 15.59 -11.47 1.01
CA ILE A 85 15.73 -11.00 -0.37
C ILE A 85 14.38 -10.54 -0.90
N THR A 86 13.30 -11.31 -0.66
CA THR A 86 11.95 -10.92 -1.07
C THR A 86 11.51 -9.58 -0.46
N GLU A 87 11.79 -9.36 0.83
CA GLU A 87 11.49 -8.10 1.50
C GLU A 87 12.30 -6.92 0.93
N CYS A 88 13.61 -7.12 0.70
CA CYS A 88 14.46 -6.11 0.08
C CYS A 88 14.02 -5.76 -1.34
N LEU A 89 13.68 -6.76 -2.16
CA LEU A 89 13.17 -6.54 -3.52
C LEU A 89 11.84 -5.76 -3.51
N GLY A 90 10.95 -6.05 -2.55
CA GLY A 90 9.71 -5.31 -2.37
C GLY A 90 9.97 -3.83 -2.06
N ARG A 91 10.88 -3.54 -1.12
CA ARG A 91 11.25 -2.16 -0.77
C ARG A 91 11.88 -1.42 -1.96
N GLN A 92 12.84 -2.06 -2.63
CA GLN A 92 13.51 -1.48 -3.79
C GLN A 92 12.53 -1.20 -4.94
N ALA A 93 11.56 -2.08 -5.20
CA ALA A 93 10.55 -1.84 -6.22
C ALA A 93 9.70 -0.60 -5.93
N VAL A 94 9.30 -0.39 -4.66
CA VAL A 94 8.54 0.80 -4.23
C VAL A 94 9.39 2.06 -4.32
N GLU A 95 10.65 2.02 -3.88
CA GLU A 95 11.57 3.15 -3.95
C GLU A 95 11.80 3.59 -5.40
N LEU A 96 12.05 2.65 -6.31
CA LEU A 96 12.26 2.96 -7.73
C LEU A 96 11.01 3.52 -8.42
N LEU A 97 9.81 3.07 -8.03
CA LEU A 97 8.56 3.63 -8.57
C LEU A 97 8.30 5.06 -8.09
N ASN A 98 8.78 5.42 -6.89
CA ASN A 98 8.63 6.76 -6.32
C ASN A 98 9.83 7.68 -6.61
N ALA A 99 10.93 7.16 -7.16
CA ALA A 99 12.14 7.93 -7.44
C ALA A 99 11.96 8.95 -8.57
N PHE A 100 11.02 8.68 -9.48
CA PHE A 100 10.71 9.56 -10.61
C PHE A 100 9.23 9.94 -10.59
N PRO A 101 8.87 11.18 -10.96
CA PRO A 101 7.49 11.56 -11.15
C PRO A 101 6.86 10.73 -12.28
N GLN A 102 5.55 10.48 -12.18
CA GLN A 102 4.83 9.79 -13.24
C GLN A 102 4.85 10.67 -14.51
N LYS A 103 4.91 10.02 -15.67
CA LYS A 103 5.15 10.67 -16.97
C LYS A 103 4.18 11.82 -17.30
N ASP A 104 2.98 11.78 -16.72
CA ASP A 104 1.90 12.75 -16.96
C ASP A 104 1.71 13.73 -15.77
N SER A 105 2.73 13.94 -14.94
CA SER A 105 2.68 14.80 -13.73
C SER A 105 3.34 16.17 -13.91
N ILE A 106 3.49 16.65 -15.15
CA ILE A 106 3.96 18.00 -15.51
C ILE A 106 2.86 18.73 -16.27
#